data_AF-A0A4Q4UCR3-F1
#
_entry.id   AF-A0A4Q4UCR3-F1
#
_cell.length_a   1.000
_cell.length_b   1.000
_cell.length_c   1.000
_cell.angle_alpha   90.00
_cell.angle_beta   90.00
_cell.angle_gamma   90.00
#
_symmetry.space_group_name_H-M   'P 1'
#
loop_
_entity.id
_entity.type
_entity.pdbx_description
1 polymer ?
#
loop_
_entity_poly.entity_id
_entity_poly.type
_entity_poly.pdbx_seq_one_letter_code
_entity_poly.pdbx_strand_id
1 'polypeptide(L)'
;MLGPESDYIPQEASVSSLRTPVVKTGGQFGDAHPEQLLYMVLRATLERLSGLDPFKVEDVVVDVVLSELGGSKASRMAMNHAGTGAISVGIGAGMESMSRNYGSRAIPTDLWSELAKYPVSNVRDCIMPMGISSKNVARRYRVSRDDQDLFALGSHLQTLLDKKAREATKEEQVIHVSQDDGIRPGINAESLAKLKPVFAAEGASMAGNSS
;
A
#
# COMPACT_ATOMS: atom_id res chain seq x y z
N MET A 1 25.45 -39.25 22.36
CA MET A 1 26.19 -38.00 22.10
C MET A 1 25.81 -37.56 20.70
N LEU A 2 24.77 -36.75 20.57
CA LEU A 2 24.43 -36.10 19.31
C LEU A 2 25.40 -34.91 19.19
N GLY A 3 26.17 -34.83 18.11
CA GLY A 3 27.12 -33.75 17.87
C GLY A 3 26.40 -32.39 17.75
N PRO A 4 27.13 -31.26 17.83
CA PRO A 4 26.51 -29.95 17.66
C PRO A 4 25.94 -29.87 16.25
N GLU A 5 24.60 -29.79 16.15
CA GLU A 5 23.95 -29.39 14.90
C GLU A 5 24.53 -28.03 14.53
N SER A 6 25.19 -27.98 13.38
CA SER A 6 25.59 -26.73 12.76
C SER A 6 24.31 -25.93 12.54
N ASP A 7 24.19 -24.77 13.20
CA ASP A 7 23.13 -23.78 12.99
C ASP A 7 23.19 -23.24 11.54
N TYR A 8 22.80 -24.06 10.58
CA TYR A 8 22.59 -23.63 9.21
C TYR A 8 21.28 -22.86 9.17
N ILE A 9 21.38 -21.55 9.32
CA ILE A 9 20.28 -20.63 9.01
C ILE A 9 20.23 -20.53 7.48
N PRO A 10 19.18 -21.01 6.80
CA PRO A 10 19.04 -20.84 5.37
C PRO A 10 19.08 -19.34 5.05
N GLN A 11 19.95 -18.92 4.14
CA GLN A 11 19.91 -17.54 3.65
C GLN A 11 18.68 -17.37 2.76
N GLU A 12 17.72 -16.57 3.21
CA GLU A 12 16.60 -16.11 2.41
C GLU A 12 17.09 -15.02 1.44
N ALA A 13 16.70 -15.11 0.17
CA ALA A 13 17.07 -14.12 -0.85
C ALA A 13 15.85 -13.73 -1.69
N SER A 14 15.60 -12.42 -1.82
CA SER A 14 14.61 -11.88 -2.76
C SER A 14 15.19 -11.90 -4.18
N VAL A 15 14.65 -12.76 -5.04
CA VAL A 15 15.13 -12.95 -6.42
C VAL A 15 14.51 -11.98 -7.44
N SER A 16 13.35 -11.40 -7.14
CA SER A 16 12.68 -10.40 -7.98
C SER A 16 11.70 -9.57 -7.14
N SER A 17 11.53 -8.30 -7.50
CA SER A 17 10.50 -7.42 -6.96
C SER A 17 9.89 -6.59 -8.10
N LEU A 18 8.56 -6.59 -8.15
CA LEU A 18 7.76 -5.96 -9.19
C LEU A 18 6.51 -5.35 -8.58
N ARG A 19 6.00 -4.31 -9.24
CA ARG A 19 4.72 -3.68 -8.93
C ARG A 19 4.07 -3.19 -10.22
N THR A 20 2.75 -3.04 -10.19
CA THR A 20 2.08 -2.20 -11.18
C THR A 20 2.47 -0.73 -10.95
N PRO A 21 2.21 0.16 -11.91
CA PRO A 21 2.03 1.57 -11.60
C PRO A 21 1.02 1.77 -10.47
N VAL A 22 1.19 2.83 -9.68
CA VAL A 22 0.24 3.28 -8.66
C VAL A 22 -0.55 4.44 -9.24
N VAL A 23 -1.86 4.26 -9.32
CA VAL A 23 -2.77 5.25 -9.91
C VAL A 23 -3.78 5.73 -8.88
N LYS A 24 -4.26 6.96 -9.08
CA LYS A 24 -5.29 7.58 -8.26
C LYS A 24 -6.58 6.77 -8.30
N THR A 25 -7.34 6.86 -7.22
CA THR A 25 -8.72 6.35 -7.17
C THR A 25 -9.55 6.96 -8.30
N GLY A 26 -10.27 6.12 -9.04
CA GLY A 26 -11.01 6.51 -10.25
C GLY A 26 -10.13 6.90 -11.46
N GLY A 27 -8.82 6.71 -11.37
CA GLY A 27 -7.85 6.99 -12.43
C GLY A 27 -7.75 5.86 -13.47
N GLN A 28 -6.55 5.63 -13.98
CA GLN A 28 -6.36 4.71 -15.12
C GLN A 28 -6.68 3.23 -14.83
N PHE A 29 -6.71 2.82 -13.56
CA PHE A 29 -7.18 1.50 -13.12
C PHE A 29 -8.59 1.56 -12.51
N GLY A 30 -9.38 2.58 -12.82
CA GLY A 30 -10.73 2.77 -12.28
C GLY A 30 -11.64 1.54 -12.45
N ASP A 31 -11.58 0.90 -13.62
CA ASP A 31 -12.39 -0.27 -13.95
C ASP A 31 -11.72 -1.61 -13.62
N ALA A 32 -10.40 -1.59 -13.38
CA ALA A 32 -9.61 -2.78 -13.13
C ALA A 32 -9.99 -3.44 -11.79
N HIS A 33 -10.15 -4.75 -11.84
CA HIS A 33 -10.36 -5.56 -10.65
C HIS A 33 -9.03 -5.80 -9.90
N PRO A 34 -9.02 -5.89 -8.56
CA PRO A 34 -7.81 -6.19 -7.78
C PRO A 34 -7.06 -7.43 -8.31
N GLU A 35 -7.78 -8.50 -8.62
CA GLU A 35 -7.22 -9.76 -9.12
C GLU A 35 -6.54 -9.61 -10.49
N GLN A 36 -6.99 -8.66 -11.33
CA GLN A 36 -6.33 -8.34 -12.59
C GLN A 36 -5.00 -7.62 -12.35
N LEU A 37 -4.95 -6.72 -11.36
CA LEU A 37 -3.71 -6.05 -10.95
C LEU A 37 -2.70 -7.05 -10.41
N LEU A 38 -3.15 -7.96 -9.55
CA LEU A 38 -2.31 -9.05 -9.02
C LEU A 38 -1.79 -9.96 -10.13
N TYR A 39 -2.68 -10.40 -11.04
CA TYR A 39 -2.32 -11.25 -12.17
C TYR A 39 -1.17 -10.65 -12.99
N MET A 40 -1.23 -9.35 -13.31
CA MET A 40 -0.17 -8.68 -14.07
C MET A 40 1.20 -8.79 -13.40
N VAL A 41 1.27 -8.59 -12.08
CA VAL A 41 2.53 -8.65 -11.34
C VAL A 41 3.06 -10.09 -11.25
N LEU A 42 2.17 -11.06 -11.00
CA LEU A 42 2.55 -12.48 -10.95
C LEU A 42 3.08 -12.96 -12.30
N ARG A 43 2.39 -12.62 -13.40
CA ARG A 43 2.84 -12.94 -14.77
C ARG A 43 4.18 -12.31 -15.10
N ALA A 44 4.34 -11.01 -14.83
CA ALA A 44 5.60 -10.32 -15.07
C ALA A 44 6.75 -10.89 -14.22
N THR A 45 6.46 -11.40 -13.02
CA THR A 45 7.45 -12.07 -12.17
C THR A 45 7.92 -13.37 -12.79
N LEU A 46 7.00 -14.22 -13.28
CA LEU A 46 7.36 -15.46 -13.96
C LEU A 46 8.10 -15.20 -15.29
N GLU A 47 7.72 -14.17 -16.03
CA GLU A 47 8.40 -13.79 -17.28
C GLU A 47 9.82 -13.26 -17.03
N ARG A 48 10.01 -12.45 -15.98
CA ARG A 48 11.34 -11.98 -15.57
C ARG A 48 12.22 -13.11 -15.07
N LEU A 49 11.63 -14.06 -14.36
CA LEU A 49 12.29 -15.26 -13.87
C LEU A 49 12.02 -16.43 -14.82
N SER A 50 12.33 -16.28 -16.11
CA SER A 50 12.03 -17.29 -17.14
C SER A 50 12.65 -18.67 -16.89
N GLY A 51 13.65 -18.77 -16.01
CA GLY A 51 14.24 -20.03 -15.53
C GLY A 51 13.58 -20.63 -14.28
N LEU A 52 12.63 -19.93 -13.66
CA LEU A 52 11.83 -20.45 -12.54
C LEU A 52 10.71 -21.31 -13.10
N ASP A 53 10.73 -22.60 -12.77
CA ASP A 53 9.59 -23.49 -12.96
C ASP A 53 8.45 -23.05 -12.02
N PRO A 54 7.28 -22.63 -12.53
CA PRO A 54 6.15 -22.20 -11.70
C PRO A 54 5.68 -23.29 -10.73
N PHE A 55 5.87 -24.57 -11.05
CA PHE A 55 5.49 -25.68 -10.16
C PHE A 55 6.41 -25.81 -8.94
N LYS A 56 7.53 -25.10 -8.89
CA LYS A 56 8.39 -25.01 -7.70
C LYS A 56 7.94 -23.93 -6.73
N VAL A 57 7.02 -23.05 -7.10
CA VAL A 57 6.45 -22.08 -6.16
C VAL A 57 5.50 -22.82 -5.23
N GLU A 58 5.89 -22.96 -3.97
CA GLU A 58 5.16 -23.77 -2.98
C GLU A 58 4.02 -22.99 -2.32
N ASP A 59 4.13 -21.65 -2.27
CA ASP A 59 3.12 -20.79 -1.66
C ASP A 59 3.08 -19.40 -2.32
N VAL A 60 1.88 -18.82 -2.41
CA VAL A 60 1.66 -17.44 -2.86
C VAL A 60 0.79 -16.74 -1.82
N VAL A 61 1.42 -15.90 -0.99
CA VAL A 61 0.75 -15.18 0.09
C VAL A 61 0.38 -13.80 -0.41
N VAL A 62 -0.92 -13.56 -0.58
CA VAL A 62 -1.47 -12.29 -1.07
C VAL A 62 -2.13 -11.53 0.06
N ASP A 63 -1.62 -10.35 0.36
CA ASP A 63 -2.24 -9.43 1.30
C ASP A 63 -3.13 -8.38 0.60
N VAL A 64 -4.26 -8.11 1.24
CA VAL A 64 -5.23 -7.09 0.84
C VAL A 64 -5.95 -6.59 2.09
N VAL A 65 -6.34 -5.32 2.12
CA VAL A 65 -7.00 -4.71 3.27
C VAL A 65 -8.51 -4.61 3.05
N LEU A 66 -8.96 -4.08 1.91
CA LEU A 66 -10.37 -3.69 1.73
C LEU A 66 -11.26 -4.75 1.06
N SER A 67 -10.70 -5.90 0.69
CA SER A 67 -11.46 -7.02 0.11
C SER A 67 -11.96 -7.98 1.19
N GLU A 68 -13.07 -8.66 0.94
CA GLU A 68 -13.83 -9.49 1.91
C GLU A 68 -13.10 -10.75 2.44
N LEU A 69 -11.83 -10.97 2.06
CA LEU A 69 -10.99 -12.08 2.47
C LEU A 69 -9.56 -11.59 2.72
N GLY A 70 -9.36 -10.94 3.87
CA GLY A 70 -8.03 -10.58 4.38
C GLY A 70 -7.42 -11.68 5.25
N GLY A 71 -6.22 -11.41 5.80
CA GLY A 71 -5.62 -12.27 6.83
C GLY A 71 -4.60 -13.28 6.34
N SER A 72 -4.28 -13.33 5.04
CA SER A 72 -3.22 -14.20 4.49
C SER A 72 -1.90 -14.04 5.25
N LYS A 73 -1.45 -12.81 5.50
CA LYS A 73 -0.28 -12.56 6.36
C LYS A 73 -0.42 -13.06 7.78
N ALA A 74 -1.57 -12.87 8.41
CA ALA A 74 -1.77 -13.33 9.79
C ALA A 74 -1.70 -14.86 9.87
N SER A 75 -2.37 -15.55 8.93
CA SER A 75 -2.31 -17.00 8.78
C SER A 75 -0.88 -17.48 8.53
N ARG A 76 -0.15 -16.82 7.62
CA ARG A 76 1.24 -17.17 7.31
C ARG A 76 2.17 -16.96 8.51
N MET A 77 2.03 -15.85 9.23
CA MET A 77 2.77 -15.61 10.46
C MET A 77 2.50 -16.69 11.52
N ALA A 78 1.24 -17.11 11.67
CA ALA A 78 0.88 -18.19 12.58
C ALA A 78 1.48 -19.53 12.16
N MET A 79 1.45 -19.88 10.87
CA MET A 79 2.08 -21.10 10.34
C MET A 79 3.60 -21.12 10.58
N ASN A 80 4.27 -19.98 10.35
CA ASN A 80 5.70 -19.86 10.62
C ASN A 80 6.00 -20.05 12.11
N HIS A 81 5.21 -19.44 13.00
CA HIS A 81 5.38 -19.60 14.44
C HIS A 81 5.08 -21.02 14.94
N ALA A 82 4.11 -21.71 14.31
CA ALA A 82 3.79 -23.10 14.60
C ALA A 82 4.78 -24.11 13.99
N GLY A 83 5.75 -23.66 13.18
CA GLY A 83 6.71 -24.53 12.50
C GLY A 83 6.14 -25.30 11.30
N THR A 84 4.93 -24.95 10.83
CA THR A 84 4.26 -25.61 9.69
C THR A 84 4.41 -24.86 8.37
N GLY A 85 5.03 -23.68 8.40
CA GLY A 85 5.17 -22.79 7.25
C GLY A 85 6.45 -22.98 6.42
N ALA A 86 7.31 -23.95 6.68
CA ALA A 86 8.57 -24.06 5.93
C ALA A 86 8.33 -24.25 4.42
N ILE A 87 8.86 -23.35 3.60
CA ILE A 87 8.90 -23.45 2.13
C ILE A 87 10.30 -23.07 1.65
N SER A 88 10.71 -23.65 0.54
CA SER A 88 11.95 -23.31 -0.18
C SER A 88 11.76 -22.16 -1.17
N VAL A 89 10.59 -22.05 -1.80
CA VAL A 89 10.26 -20.98 -2.76
C VAL A 89 8.83 -20.51 -2.57
N GLY A 90 8.63 -19.21 -2.39
CA GLY A 90 7.30 -18.61 -2.30
C GLY A 90 7.24 -17.20 -2.89
N ILE A 91 6.03 -16.70 -3.08
CA ILE A 91 5.76 -15.35 -3.54
C ILE A 91 4.99 -14.60 -2.46
N GLY A 92 5.56 -13.49 -1.97
CA GLY A 92 4.81 -12.49 -1.23
C GLY A 92 4.26 -11.45 -2.19
N ALA A 93 2.95 -11.24 -2.19
CA ALA A 93 2.27 -10.30 -3.08
C ALA A 93 1.22 -9.49 -2.33
N GLY A 94 0.75 -8.42 -2.96
CA GLY A 94 -0.36 -7.63 -2.45
C GLY A 94 -1.10 -6.93 -3.57
N MET A 95 -2.39 -6.67 -3.34
CA MET A 95 -3.23 -5.94 -4.27
C MET A 95 -4.23 -5.08 -3.48
N GLU A 96 -4.59 -3.92 -4.03
CA GLU A 96 -5.61 -3.05 -3.43
C GLU A 96 -6.32 -2.28 -4.54
N SER A 97 -7.64 -2.10 -4.41
CA SER A 97 -8.43 -1.25 -5.32
C SER A 97 -9.35 -0.34 -4.54
N MET A 98 -8.85 0.86 -4.27
CA MET A 98 -9.62 1.92 -3.63
C MET A 98 -10.85 2.31 -4.48
N SER A 99 -10.72 2.31 -5.82
CA SER A 99 -11.84 2.61 -6.74
C SER A 99 -13.04 1.69 -6.53
N ARG A 100 -12.80 0.42 -6.18
CA ARG A 100 -13.84 -0.60 -6.02
C ARG A 100 -14.23 -0.86 -4.57
N ASN A 101 -13.30 -0.68 -3.65
CA ASN A 101 -13.45 -1.12 -2.26
C ASN A 101 -13.41 0.02 -1.23
N TYR A 102 -13.12 1.27 -1.60
CA TYR A 102 -12.96 2.33 -0.58
C TYR A 102 -14.26 2.77 0.09
N GLY A 103 -15.41 2.69 -0.59
CA GLY A 103 -16.69 3.20 -0.07
C GLY A 103 -17.19 2.46 1.18
N SER A 104 -18.23 1.64 1.02
CA SER A 104 -18.86 0.92 2.14
C SER A 104 -17.95 -0.08 2.85
N ARG A 105 -16.76 -0.41 2.29
CA ARG A 105 -15.86 -1.43 2.87
C ARG A 105 -14.68 -0.86 3.65
N ALA A 106 -14.20 0.36 3.37
CA ALA A 106 -13.08 0.96 4.12
C ALA A 106 -13.53 1.76 5.34
N ILE A 107 -14.73 2.33 5.30
CA ILE A 107 -15.30 3.12 6.40
C ILE A 107 -16.43 2.27 7.00
N PRO A 108 -16.28 1.78 8.24
CA PRO A 108 -17.33 1.02 8.90
C PRO A 108 -18.63 1.83 8.96
N THR A 109 -19.67 1.38 8.24
CA THR A 109 -20.99 2.04 8.22
C THR A 109 -21.89 1.55 9.34
N ASP A 110 -21.62 0.37 9.88
CA ASP A 110 -22.31 -0.23 11.02
C ASP A 110 -21.29 -0.54 12.11
N LEU A 111 -21.21 0.35 13.10
CA LEU A 111 -20.33 0.21 14.25
C LEU A 111 -21.16 -0.23 15.45
N TRP A 112 -20.61 -1.16 16.24
CA TRP A 112 -21.19 -1.50 17.53
C TRP A 112 -21.32 -0.24 18.37
N SER A 113 -22.55 0.09 18.80
CA SER A 113 -22.87 1.42 19.35
C SER A 113 -22.10 1.76 20.63
N GLU A 114 -21.68 0.72 21.35
CA GLU A 114 -20.94 0.78 22.59
C GLU A 114 -19.46 1.04 22.34
N LEU A 115 -18.93 0.77 21.14
CA LEU A 115 -17.53 0.97 20.81
C LEU A 115 -17.11 2.43 20.97
N ALA A 116 -17.96 3.37 20.56
CA ALA A 116 -17.70 4.80 20.71
C ALA A 116 -17.76 5.28 22.18
N LYS A 117 -18.46 4.53 23.04
CA LYS A 117 -18.65 4.84 24.48
C LYS A 117 -17.82 3.96 25.39
N TYR A 118 -17.03 3.04 24.83
CA TYR A 118 -16.33 2.01 25.57
C TYR A 118 -15.38 2.65 26.60
N PRO A 119 -15.28 2.16 27.85
CA PRO A 119 -14.53 2.87 28.91
C PRO A 119 -13.04 2.98 28.63
N VAL A 120 -12.46 2.03 27.90
CA VAL A 120 -11.02 2.01 27.54
C VAL A 120 -10.77 2.91 26.33
N SER A 121 -9.88 3.91 26.48
CA SER A 121 -9.55 4.86 25.40
C SER A 121 -9.01 4.20 24.15
N ASN A 122 -8.09 3.25 24.29
CA ASN A 122 -7.45 2.57 23.17
C ASN A 122 -8.48 1.84 22.28
N VAL A 123 -9.59 1.37 22.86
CA VAL A 123 -10.66 0.72 22.12
C VAL A 123 -11.45 1.75 21.29
N ARG A 124 -11.74 2.91 21.87
CA ARG A 124 -12.40 4.01 21.16
C ARG A 124 -11.52 4.57 20.03
N ASP A 125 -10.21 4.60 20.24
CA ASP A 125 -9.26 5.13 19.27
C ASP A 125 -9.14 4.25 18.00
N CYS A 126 -9.55 2.98 18.05
CA CYS A 126 -9.54 2.09 16.89
C CYS A 126 -10.45 2.55 15.73
N ILE A 127 -11.47 3.38 16.01
CA ILE A 127 -12.36 3.95 14.99
C ILE A 127 -12.00 5.40 14.64
N MET A 128 -10.87 5.92 15.13
CA MET A 128 -10.41 7.25 14.79
C MET A 128 -10.00 7.31 13.31
N PRO A 129 -10.52 8.28 12.52
CA PRO A 129 -10.08 8.44 11.14
C PRO A 129 -8.57 8.69 11.07
N MET A 130 -7.89 8.07 10.10
CA MET A 130 -6.43 8.20 9.92
C MET A 130 -5.96 9.65 9.78
N GLY A 131 -6.77 10.52 9.16
CA GLY A 131 -6.45 11.95 9.07
C GLY A 131 -6.46 12.68 10.41
N ILE A 132 -7.30 12.24 11.36
CA ILE A 132 -7.32 12.79 12.72
C ILE A 132 -6.13 12.29 13.53
N SER A 133 -5.74 11.02 13.37
CA SER A 133 -4.53 10.51 14.03
C SER A 133 -3.27 11.19 13.48
N SER A 134 -3.18 11.44 12.17
CA SER A 134 -2.13 12.25 11.55
C SER A 134 -2.02 13.65 12.17
N LYS A 135 -3.14 14.37 12.31
CA LYS A 135 -3.20 15.66 13.02
C LYS A 135 -2.70 15.55 14.47
N ASN A 136 -3.11 14.50 15.19
CA ASN A 136 -2.73 14.31 16.59
C ASN A 136 -1.22 14.04 16.73
N VAL A 137 -0.63 13.27 15.81
CA VAL A 137 0.82 13.05 15.74
C VAL A 137 1.55 14.37 15.46
N ALA A 138 1.14 15.11 14.42
CA ALA A 138 1.74 16.39 14.08
C ALA A 138 1.70 17.37 15.26
N ARG A 139 0.56 17.48 15.96
CA ARG A 139 0.42 18.30 17.16
C ARG A 139 1.31 17.83 18.30
N ARG A 140 1.30 16.52 18.61
CA ARG A 140 2.04 15.93 19.74
C ARG A 140 3.54 16.16 19.61
N TYR A 141 4.07 16.02 18.40
CA TYR A 141 5.48 16.16 18.11
C TYR A 141 5.87 17.52 17.51
N ARG A 142 4.91 18.47 17.47
CA ARG A 142 5.11 19.84 16.98
C ARG A 142 5.67 19.91 15.54
N VAL A 143 5.21 19.01 14.68
CA VAL A 143 5.55 19.02 13.25
C VAL A 143 4.77 20.15 12.60
N SER A 144 5.47 21.16 12.07
CA SER A 144 4.84 22.34 11.51
C SER A 144 4.15 22.03 10.17
N ARG A 145 3.30 22.95 9.72
CA ARG A 145 2.69 22.88 8.38
C ARG A 145 3.76 22.96 7.29
N ASP A 146 4.72 23.87 7.47
CA ASP A 146 5.78 24.09 6.50
C ASP A 146 6.66 22.84 6.35
N ASP A 147 6.98 22.16 7.46
CA ASP A 147 7.74 20.90 7.41
C ASP A 147 7.00 19.80 6.65
N GLN A 148 5.67 19.69 6.85
CA GLN A 148 4.83 18.72 6.14
C GLN A 148 4.79 19.00 4.63
N ASP A 149 4.61 20.27 4.25
CA ASP A 149 4.57 20.66 2.84
C ASP A 149 5.94 20.54 2.16
N LEU A 150 7.03 20.87 2.86
CA LEU A 150 8.39 20.70 2.37
C LEU A 150 8.72 19.22 2.14
N PHE A 151 8.31 18.33 3.06
CA PHE A 151 8.46 16.89 2.87
C PHE A 151 7.70 16.39 1.65
N ALA A 152 6.43 16.81 1.49
CA ALA A 152 5.61 16.42 0.35
C ALA A 152 6.18 16.91 -0.98
N LEU A 153 6.64 18.18 -1.02
CA LEU A 153 7.31 18.74 -2.18
C LEU A 153 8.58 17.96 -2.54
N GLY A 154 9.43 17.69 -1.54
CA GLY A 154 10.65 16.91 -1.72
C GLY A 154 10.38 15.53 -2.31
N SER A 155 9.37 14.82 -1.80
CA SER A 155 8.96 13.51 -2.33
C SER A 155 8.56 13.59 -3.81
N HIS A 156 7.69 14.55 -4.18
CA HIS A 156 7.29 14.71 -5.58
C HIS A 156 8.46 15.08 -6.50
N LEU A 157 9.35 15.97 -6.06
CA LEU A 157 10.52 16.38 -6.84
C LEU A 157 11.50 15.22 -7.06
N GLN A 158 11.74 14.39 -6.05
CA GLN A 158 12.58 13.20 -6.20
C GLN A 158 12.02 12.24 -7.26
N THR A 159 10.70 11.99 -7.24
CA THR A 159 10.09 11.09 -8.23
C THR A 159 10.07 11.69 -9.65
N LEU A 160 10.02 13.02 -9.78
CA LEU A 160 10.13 13.69 -11.08
C LEU A 160 11.53 13.53 -11.69
N LEU A 161 12.58 13.54 -10.86
CA LEU A 161 13.96 13.34 -11.32
C LEU A 161 14.23 11.90 -11.79
N ASP A 162 13.50 10.92 -11.25
CA ASP A 162 13.68 9.49 -11.56
C ASP A 162 12.95 9.04 -12.85
N LYS A 163 12.03 9.86 -13.40
CA LYS A 163 11.21 9.46 -14.56
C LYS A 163 11.81 9.85 -15.92
N LYS A 164 12.08 8.83 -16.76
CA LYS A 164 12.11 8.97 -18.24
C LYS A 164 10.68 8.77 -18.80
N ALA A 165 10.09 9.82 -19.37
CA ALA A 165 8.69 9.80 -19.80
C ALA A 165 8.47 9.05 -21.13
N ARG A 166 7.50 8.12 -21.17
CA ARG A 166 6.65 7.82 -22.34
C ARG A 166 5.19 7.81 -21.91
N GLU A 167 4.36 8.52 -22.66
CA GLU A 167 2.92 8.66 -22.46
C GLU A 167 2.15 7.41 -22.90
N ALA A 168 1.02 7.14 -22.25
CA ALA A 168 0.11 6.07 -22.64
C ALA A 168 -0.77 6.53 -23.81
N THR A 169 -0.72 5.80 -24.93
CA THR A 169 -1.60 6.00 -26.08
C THR A 169 -2.92 5.26 -25.87
N LYS A 170 -4.04 5.97 -25.98
CA LYS A 170 -5.39 5.38 -25.94
C LYS A 170 -5.77 4.89 -27.35
N GLU A 171 -5.81 3.58 -27.53
CA GLU A 171 -6.66 2.91 -28.52
C GLU A 171 -7.52 1.88 -27.78
N GLU A 172 -8.74 1.65 -28.28
CA GLU A 172 -9.78 0.91 -27.59
C GLU A 172 -9.41 -0.59 -27.42
N GLN A 173 -9.73 -1.13 -26.24
CA GLN A 173 -9.58 -2.51 -25.72
C GLN A 173 -8.35 -2.88 -24.87
N VAL A 174 -7.23 -2.15 -24.85
CA VAL A 174 -6.14 -2.40 -23.87
C VAL A 174 -5.50 -1.09 -23.41
N ILE A 175 -5.85 -0.61 -22.21
CA ILE A 175 -5.17 0.54 -21.60
C ILE A 175 -3.81 0.06 -21.07
N HIS A 176 -2.74 0.42 -21.75
CA HIS A 176 -1.38 0.15 -21.28
C HIS A 176 -0.92 1.25 -20.31
N VAL A 177 -1.05 0.97 -19.00
CA VAL A 177 -0.57 1.87 -17.94
C VAL A 177 0.88 1.50 -17.61
N SER A 178 1.80 2.44 -17.85
CA SER A 178 3.25 2.24 -17.62
C SER A 178 3.82 3.14 -16.52
N GLN A 179 3.05 4.11 -16.02
CA GLN A 179 3.54 5.10 -15.06
C GLN A 179 2.53 5.48 -14.00
N ASP A 180 3.05 5.81 -12.81
CA ASP A 180 2.26 6.34 -11.70
C ASP A 180 1.64 7.70 -12.08
N ASP A 181 0.36 7.92 -11.78
CA ASP A 181 -0.35 9.18 -12.07
C ASP A 181 -0.59 10.08 -10.84
N GLY A 182 -0.05 9.66 -9.69
CA GLY A 182 0.00 10.43 -8.44
C GLY A 182 0.88 11.68 -8.53
N ILE A 183 1.86 11.69 -9.43
CA ILE A 183 2.87 12.75 -9.54
C ILE A 183 2.28 14.02 -10.14
N ARG A 184 2.68 15.17 -9.59
CA ARG A 184 2.22 16.50 -10.01
C ARG A 184 3.40 17.32 -10.55
N PRO A 185 3.64 17.35 -11.88
CA PRO A 185 4.82 18.01 -12.46
C PRO A 185 4.96 19.51 -12.14
N GLY A 186 3.85 20.20 -11.89
CA GLY A 186 3.83 21.64 -11.55
C GLY A 186 3.78 21.95 -10.06
N ILE A 187 4.00 20.97 -9.18
CA ILE A 187 3.93 21.18 -7.73
C ILE A 187 5.00 22.17 -7.27
N ASN A 188 4.62 23.09 -6.41
CA ASN A 188 5.51 24.07 -5.80
C ASN A 188 5.00 24.48 -4.41
N ALA A 189 5.87 25.13 -3.61
CA ALA A 189 5.55 25.52 -2.24
C ALA A 189 4.29 26.41 -2.16
N GLU A 190 4.13 27.36 -3.09
CA GLU A 190 2.98 28.27 -3.12
C GLU A 190 1.66 27.50 -3.38
N SER A 191 1.71 26.51 -4.26
CA SER A 191 0.54 25.68 -4.59
C SER A 191 0.12 24.81 -3.41
N LEU A 192 1.08 24.31 -2.62
CA LEU A 192 0.81 23.54 -1.40
C LEU A 192 0.23 24.44 -0.31
N ALA A 193 0.84 25.61 -0.06
CA ALA A 193 0.40 26.55 0.96
C ALA A 193 -1.07 27.00 0.80
N LYS A 194 -1.56 27.07 -0.44
CA LYS A 194 -2.95 27.44 -0.77
C LYS A 194 -3.98 26.34 -0.46
N LEU A 195 -3.56 25.11 -0.18
CA LEU A 195 -4.46 24.00 0.10
C LEU A 195 -5.17 24.17 1.44
N LYS A 196 -6.44 23.74 1.47
CA LYS A 196 -7.28 23.75 2.67
C LYS A 196 -7.12 22.45 3.44
N PRO A 197 -7.22 22.50 4.78
CA PRO A 197 -7.21 21.30 5.62
C PRO A 197 -8.30 20.31 5.21
N VAL A 198 -7.98 19.01 5.18
CA VAL A 198 -8.91 17.96 4.74
C VAL A 198 -9.69 17.34 5.90
N PHE A 199 -9.09 17.24 7.09
CA PHE A 199 -9.65 16.46 8.20
C PHE A 199 -10.14 17.29 9.39
N ALA A 200 -9.68 18.53 9.54
CA ALA A 200 -10.10 19.43 10.62
C ALA A 200 -9.89 20.88 10.20
N ALA A 201 -10.80 21.79 10.57
CA ALA A 201 -10.76 23.20 10.17
C ALA A 201 -9.42 23.91 10.50
N GLU A 202 -8.75 23.53 11.59
CA GLU A 202 -7.44 24.07 12.02
C GLU A 202 -6.30 23.04 11.89
N GLY A 203 -6.41 22.10 10.95
CA GLY A 203 -5.42 21.04 10.74
C GLY A 203 -4.25 21.43 9.83
N ALA A 204 -3.09 20.80 10.00
CA ALA A 204 -1.94 20.92 9.09
C ALA A 204 -1.97 19.90 7.92
N SER A 205 -2.85 18.90 8.00
CA SER A 205 -3.01 17.85 6.99
C SER A 205 -3.89 18.31 5.83
N MET A 206 -3.30 18.33 4.64
CA MET A 206 -3.83 18.80 3.36
C MET A 206 -3.83 17.65 2.35
N ALA A 207 -4.64 17.77 1.30
CA ALA A 207 -4.62 16.79 0.20
C ALA A 207 -3.27 16.72 -0.54
N GLY A 208 -2.42 17.76 -0.42
CA GLY A 208 -1.10 17.81 -1.05
C GLY A 208 0.04 17.26 -0.19
N ASN A 209 -0.19 17.07 1.12
CA ASN A 209 0.78 16.49 2.05
C ASN A 209 0.25 15.19 2.70
N SER A 210 -0.76 14.60 2.08
CA SER A 210 -1.36 13.31 2.44
C SER A 210 -1.37 12.40 1.22
N SER A 211 -1.27 11.09 1.45
CA SER A 211 -1.41 10.03 0.45
C SER A 211 -2.87 9.63 0.25
#